data_AF-A0A9E5JZC6-F1
#
_entry.id   AF-A0A9E5JZC6-F1
#
_cell.length_a   1.000
_cell.length_b   1.000
_cell.length_c   1.000
_cell.angle_alpha   90.00
_cell.angle_beta   90.00
_cell.angle_gamma   90.00
#
_symmetry.space_group_name_H-M   'P 1'
#
loop_
_entity.id
_entity.type
_entity.pdbx_description
1 polymer ?
#
loop_
_entity_poly.entity_id
_entity_poly.type
_entity_poly.pdbx_seq_one_letter_code
_entity_poly.pdbx_strand_id
1 'polypeptide(L)'
;LTGGTGSDRNNDGEDSVDVLNDLMTNTVQNNPFGVSFNGDEISGTFTYMNTISSDPLIRGAAGTVNNIKFNVGSNITINTGQNASVTGAIWSSSSRSTTTAVVAYGSYGSGRFAAFGDSSPFDDGTGDTGDILYNSYNLTSYGNSKVILNASFWLAEKPPGVTTGTTINVGSDSATVNGLVNPNGLSTTAKFLYGITTNYGGVTNVSGTLTGTNATNVSVGLTGLAAGTTYHYTLVATNTAGSAQGTDQTFTTWTALQAWRQKYFGTINNSGNAADSYIASGDGLPNLIKYALGLNPLVATPSPMTCSLTGEYLTLIVPRSSSAAGVSYFLESTDSLGGVWSTSPVVIDVNTSTLLQGHDVNPVSGTSRRFMKLRITAP
;
A
#
# COMPACT_ATOMS: atom_id res chain seq x y z
N LEU A 1 -40.96 16.91 41.25
CA LEU A 1 -40.34 16.32 40.04
C LEU A 1 -41.42 16.15 38.98
N THR A 2 -41.80 17.25 38.33
CA THR A 2 -42.63 17.26 37.11
C THR A 2 -42.30 18.56 36.38
N GLY A 3 -41.61 18.47 35.23
CA GLY A 3 -41.35 19.57 34.31
C GLY A 3 -39.88 20.02 34.24
N GLY A 4 -39.16 19.54 33.23
CA GLY A 4 -38.01 20.20 32.61
C GLY A 4 -36.77 20.52 33.47
N THR A 5 -36.56 19.83 34.60
CA THR A 5 -35.54 20.20 35.61
C THR A 5 -34.83 18.98 36.22
N GLY A 6 -34.91 17.80 35.59
CA GLY A 6 -34.45 16.54 36.21
C GLY A 6 -32.92 16.44 36.39
N SER A 7 -32.15 17.03 35.47
CA SER A 7 -30.69 16.95 35.43
C SER A 7 -29.95 18.29 35.61
N ASP A 8 -30.65 19.43 35.63
CA ASP A 8 -30.09 20.75 35.98
C ASP A 8 -29.90 20.84 37.51
N ARG A 9 -28.87 20.13 38.02
CA ARG A 9 -28.61 20.01 39.47
C ARG A 9 -28.00 21.27 40.09
N ASN A 10 -27.42 22.14 39.27
CA ASN A 10 -26.85 23.43 39.70
C ASN A 10 -27.80 24.61 39.46
N ASN A 11 -28.97 24.36 38.88
CA ASN A 11 -30.05 25.31 38.67
C ASN A 11 -29.62 26.52 37.82
N ASP A 12 -28.76 26.29 36.83
CA ASP A 12 -28.24 27.32 35.91
C ASP A 12 -29.10 27.49 34.65
N GLY A 13 -30.12 26.64 34.49
CA GLY A 13 -31.07 26.68 33.39
C GLY A 13 -30.71 25.81 32.18
N GLU A 14 -29.59 25.08 32.23
CA GLU A 14 -29.17 24.15 31.18
C GLU A 14 -29.24 22.71 31.71
N ASP A 15 -30.07 21.86 31.11
CA ASP A 15 -30.11 20.44 31.48
C ASP A 15 -29.07 19.61 30.69
N SER A 16 -28.93 18.33 31.04
CA SER A 16 -27.97 17.45 30.36
C SER A 16 -28.28 17.23 28.87
N VAL A 17 -29.55 17.29 28.47
CA VAL A 17 -29.99 17.21 27.08
C VAL A 17 -29.58 18.47 26.32
N ASP A 18 -29.76 19.64 26.93
CA ASP A 18 -29.37 20.94 26.35
C ASP A 18 -27.86 20.99 26.12
N VAL A 19 -27.05 20.59 27.11
CA VAL A 19 -25.59 20.50 26.97
C VAL A 19 -25.17 19.54 25.85
N LEU A 20 -25.82 18.37 25.75
CA LEU A 20 -25.51 17.39 24.70
C LEU A 20 -25.96 17.86 23.31
N ASN A 21 -27.05 18.62 23.21
CA ASN A 21 -27.53 19.19 21.96
C ASN A 21 -26.72 20.44 21.55
N ASP A 22 -26.18 21.22 22.50
CA ASP A 22 -25.28 22.34 22.21
C ASP A 22 -24.03 21.87 21.45
N LEU A 23 -23.50 20.69 21.80
CA LEU A 23 -22.41 20.04 21.04
C LEU A 23 -22.78 19.83 19.56
N MET A 24 -24.07 19.63 19.26
CA MET A 24 -24.59 19.43 17.91
C MET A 24 -24.86 20.76 17.18
N THR A 25 -24.80 21.89 17.87
CA THR A 25 -25.05 23.23 17.32
C THR A 25 -23.80 24.10 17.45
N ASN A 26 -22.83 23.93 16.56
CA ASN A 26 -21.64 24.79 16.53
C ASN A 26 -21.35 25.34 15.12
N THR A 27 -20.59 26.43 15.06
CA THR A 27 -20.27 27.17 13.82
C THR A 27 -19.21 26.49 12.96
N VAL A 28 -18.54 25.44 13.44
CA VAL A 28 -17.50 24.72 12.69
C VAL A 28 -18.13 23.65 11.81
N GLN A 29 -18.99 22.81 12.40
CA GLN A 29 -19.78 21.82 11.69
C GLN A 29 -21.11 21.65 12.44
N ASN A 30 -22.21 21.96 11.75
CA ASN A 30 -23.53 21.69 12.28
C ASN A 30 -23.73 20.17 12.41
N ASN A 31 -24.13 19.70 13.58
CA ASN A 31 -24.42 18.31 13.95
C ASN A 31 -23.57 17.25 13.22
N PRO A 32 -22.27 17.15 13.50
CA PRO A 32 -21.37 16.22 12.80
C PRO A 32 -21.74 14.75 13.01
N PHE A 33 -22.45 14.44 14.09
CA PHE A 33 -22.78 13.08 14.52
C PHE A 33 -24.15 12.62 14.00
N GLY A 34 -24.99 13.53 13.51
CA GLY A 34 -26.34 13.19 13.05
C GLY A 34 -27.24 12.67 14.17
N VAL A 35 -27.04 13.13 15.40
CA VAL A 35 -27.88 12.78 16.55
C VAL A 35 -28.43 14.03 17.23
N SER A 36 -29.57 13.91 17.89
CA SER A 36 -30.08 14.90 18.85
C SER A 36 -30.81 14.17 19.97
N PHE A 37 -30.77 14.72 21.18
CA PHE A 37 -31.43 14.17 22.37
C PHE A 37 -32.79 14.84 22.53
N ASN A 38 -33.84 14.04 22.72
CA ASN A 38 -35.22 14.50 22.57
C ASN A 38 -35.77 15.26 23.78
N GLY A 39 -35.18 15.09 24.98
CA GLY A 39 -35.68 15.70 26.22
C GLY A 39 -36.96 15.06 26.76
N ASP A 40 -37.35 13.89 26.24
CA ASP A 40 -38.44 13.08 26.77
C ASP A 40 -38.01 12.22 27.97
N GLU A 41 -38.97 11.87 28.84
CA GLU A 41 -38.71 11.03 30.02
C GLU A 41 -39.20 9.60 29.78
N ILE A 42 -38.27 8.69 29.47
CA ILE A 42 -38.53 7.27 29.26
C ILE A 42 -37.95 6.40 30.37
N SER A 43 -38.76 5.46 30.85
CA SER A 43 -38.38 4.47 31.86
C SER A 43 -38.83 3.09 31.45
N GLY A 44 -37.95 2.09 31.53
CA GLY A 44 -38.30 0.74 31.13
C GLY A 44 -37.11 -0.16 30.89
N THR A 45 -37.42 -1.43 30.65
CA THR A 45 -36.44 -2.40 30.15
C THR A 45 -36.66 -2.54 28.65
N PHE A 46 -35.66 -2.18 27.85
CA PHE A 46 -35.75 -2.21 26.40
C PHE A 46 -35.02 -3.42 25.83
N THR A 47 -35.66 -4.13 24.92
CA THR A 47 -35.16 -5.38 24.30
C THR A 47 -35.01 -5.28 22.78
N TYR A 48 -35.27 -4.11 22.22
CA TYR A 48 -35.24 -3.88 20.78
C TYR A 48 -33.82 -3.54 20.33
N MET A 49 -32.96 -4.57 20.24
CA MET A 49 -31.57 -4.44 19.81
C MET A 49 -31.44 -4.41 18.28
N ASN A 50 -30.36 -3.84 17.77
CA ASN A 50 -30.01 -3.92 16.36
C ASN A 50 -29.79 -5.39 15.97
N THR A 51 -30.27 -5.75 14.77
CA THR A 51 -30.22 -7.11 14.25
C THR A 51 -28.97 -7.41 13.44
N ILE A 52 -28.12 -6.40 13.19
CA ILE A 52 -26.82 -6.61 12.54
C ILE A 52 -25.98 -7.58 13.37
N SER A 53 -25.54 -8.68 12.74
CA SER A 53 -24.78 -9.75 13.41
C SER A 53 -23.37 -9.33 13.83
N SER A 54 -22.86 -8.23 13.28
CA SER A 54 -21.56 -7.62 13.59
C SER A 54 -21.69 -6.28 14.31
N ASP A 55 -22.86 -5.96 14.90
CA ASP A 55 -23.04 -4.71 15.64
C ASP A 55 -22.05 -4.65 16.82
N PRO A 56 -21.14 -3.66 16.86
CA PRO A 56 -20.06 -3.64 17.83
C PRO A 56 -20.53 -3.32 19.25
N LEU A 57 -21.68 -2.65 19.40
CA LEU A 57 -22.24 -2.27 20.70
C LEU A 57 -23.11 -3.40 21.28
N ILE A 58 -23.79 -4.16 20.43
CA ILE A 58 -24.65 -5.27 20.84
C ILE A 58 -23.90 -6.60 20.96
N ARG A 59 -22.89 -6.83 20.12
CA ARG A 59 -22.16 -8.12 20.02
C ARG A 59 -20.65 -7.93 20.16
N GLY A 60 -20.23 -6.95 20.95
CA GLY A 60 -18.83 -6.63 21.18
C GLY A 60 -18.14 -7.57 22.18
N ALA A 61 -16.90 -7.23 22.51
CA ALA A 61 -16.00 -8.06 23.33
C ALA A 61 -16.47 -8.26 24.79
N ALA A 62 -17.32 -7.39 25.34
CA ALA A 62 -17.94 -7.57 26.65
C ALA A 62 -19.15 -8.55 26.62
N GLY A 63 -19.48 -9.07 25.43
CA GLY A 63 -20.53 -10.05 25.20
C GLY A 63 -21.84 -9.45 24.69
N THR A 64 -22.81 -10.33 24.44
CA THR A 64 -24.08 -9.96 23.84
C THR A 64 -24.98 -9.19 24.80
N VAL A 65 -25.51 -8.06 24.33
CA VAL A 65 -26.53 -7.23 24.99
C VAL A 65 -27.91 -7.71 24.52
N ASN A 66 -28.75 -8.13 25.47
CA ASN A 66 -30.12 -8.61 25.16
C ASN A 66 -31.21 -7.67 25.65
N ASN A 67 -30.88 -6.82 26.61
CA ASN A 67 -31.76 -5.82 27.18
C ASN A 67 -30.92 -4.70 27.82
N ILE A 68 -31.53 -3.54 28.03
CA ILE A 68 -30.97 -2.46 28.85
C ILE A 68 -32.09 -1.85 29.70
N LYS A 69 -31.72 -1.27 30.85
CA LYS A 69 -32.63 -0.57 31.75
C LYS A 69 -32.37 0.92 31.71
N PHE A 70 -33.44 1.70 31.53
CA PHE A 70 -33.46 3.15 31.68
C PHE A 70 -34.46 3.52 32.79
N ASN A 71 -34.09 4.54 33.55
CA ASN A 71 -34.89 5.22 34.56
C ASN A 71 -34.83 6.73 34.26
N VAL A 72 -35.94 7.29 33.79
CA VAL A 72 -36.07 8.72 33.42
C VAL A 72 -34.94 9.17 32.49
N GLY A 73 -34.74 8.43 31.39
CA GLY A 73 -33.80 8.85 30.36
C GLY A 73 -34.46 9.41 29.11
N SER A 74 -33.69 9.73 28.07
CA SER A 74 -34.21 10.30 26.82
C SER A 74 -33.98 9.42 25.58
N ASN A 75 -34.89 9.52 24.61
CA ASN A 75 -34.66 9.03 23.26
C ASN A 75 -33.69 9.94 22.49
N ILE A 76 -33.06 9.36 21.48
CA ILE A 76 -32.18 9.98 20.50
C ILE A 76 -32.90 9.97 19.15
N THR A 77 -32.91 11.12 18.48
CA THR A 77 -33.26 11.23 17.07
C THR A 77 -32.00 11.09 16.21
N ILE A 78 -32.05 10.17 15.26
CA ILE A 78 -31.00 9.86 14.28
C ILE A 78 -31.32 10.53 12.94
N ASN A 79 -30.36 11.27 12.38
CA ASN A 79 -30.44 11.93 11.10
C ASN A 79 -29.30 11.48 10.17
N THR A 80 -29.59 10.47 9.33
CA THR A 80 -28.64 9.95 8.35
C THR A 80 -28.37 10.90 7.18
N GLY A 81 -29.26 11.88 6.94
CA GLY A 81 -29.01 12.95 5.97
C GLY A 81 -27.88 13.89 6.43
N GLN A 82 -27.68 14.01 7.74
CA GLN A 82 -26.60 14.80 8.33
C GLN A 82 -25.31 13.99 8.48
N ASN A 83 -25.41 12.74 8.95
CA ASN A 83 -24.29 11.81 9.01
C ASN A 83 -24.73 10.42 8.50
N ALA A 84 -24.30 10.06 7.29
CA ALA A 84 -24.70 8.79 6.68
C ALA A 84 -24.22 7.53 7.43
N SER A 85 -23.28 7.66 8.37
CA SER A 85 -22.76 6.54 9.16
C SER A 85 -23.57 6.26 10.44
N VAL A 86 -24.38 7.21 10.92
CA VAL A 86 -25.07 7.04 12.20
C VAL A 86 -26.16 5.98 12.11
N THR A 87 -26.23 5.14 13.12
CA THR A 87 -27.25 4.10 13.25
C THR A 87 -27.63 3.87 14.72
N GLY A 88 -28.80 3.26 14.94
CA GLY A 88 -29.23 2.88 16.28
C GLY A 88 -28.64 1.52 16.67
N ALA A 89 -28.19 1.39 17.91
CA ALA A 89 -27.88 0.10 18.52
C ALA A 89 -29.12 -0.47 19.24
N ILE A 90 -29.88 0.38 19.93
CA ILE A 90 -31.01 -0.03 20.77
C ILE A 90 -32.12 1.01 20.67
N TRP A 91 -33.38 0.57 20.70
CA TRP A 91 -34.57 1.42 20.66
C TRP A 91 -35.50 1.19 21.85
N SER A 92 -36.27 2.23 22.21
CA SER A 92 -37.33 2.16 23.23
C SER A 92 -38.61 1.49 22.73
N SER A 93 -38.77 1.35 21.41
CA SER A 93 -39.95 0.78 20.76
C SER A 93 -39.62 -0.33 19.76
N SER A 94 -40.56 -1.26 19.56
CA SER A 94 -40.44 -2.32 18.55
C SER A 94 -40.44 -1.79 17.12
N SER A 95 -40.94 -0.56 16.90
CA SER A 95 -40.91 0.10 15.59
C SER A 95 -39.51 0.51 15.14
N ARG A 96 -38.53 0.58 16.05
CA ARG A 96 -37.13 0.94 15.78
C ARG A 96 -36.98 2.17 14.89
N SER A 97 -37.80 3.18 15.14
CA SER A 97 -37.80 4.40 14.35
C SER A 97 -36.55 5.24 14.63
N THR A 98 -36.24 6.17 13.74
CA THR A 98 -35.09 7.07 13.92
C THR A 98 -35.24 7.99 15.13
N THR A 99 -36.45 8.22 15.64
CA THR A 99 -36.71 9.11 16.80
C THR A 99 -36.83 8.38 18.12
N THR A 100 -36.74 7.04 18.12
CA THR A 100 -36.91 6.20 19.32
C THR A 100 -35.65 5.40 19.67
N ALA A 101 -34.49 5.80 19.15
CA ALA A 101 -33.23 5.19 19.55
C ALA A 101 -32.93 5.59 21.00
N VAL A 102 -32.29 4.71 21.77
CA VAL A 102 -31.80 5.02 23.13
C VAL A 102 -30.29 4.83 23.25
N VAL A 103 -29.71 4.10 22.28
CA VAL A 103 -28.27 4.04 22.04
C VAL A 103 -28.06 4.16 20.53
N ALA A 104 -27.20 5.07 20.10
CA ALA A 104 -26.81 5.28 18.71
C ALA A 104 -25.28 5.31 18.59
N TYR A 105 -24.75 5.04 17.41
CA TYR A 105 -23.31 5.10 17.16
C TYR A 105 -23.04 5.37 15.68
N GLY A 106 -21.81 5.80 15.37
CA GLY A 106 -21.38 6.07 14.01
C GLY A 106 -19.93 6.51 13.94
N SER A 107 -19.51 7.02 12.79
CA SER A 107 -18.19 7.60 12.58
C SER A 107 -18.28 9.08 12.17
N TYR A 108 -17.23 9.82 12.48
CA TYR A 108 -17.05 11.18 11.99
C TYR A 108 -15.56 11.44 11.78
N GLY A 109 -15.19 11.84 10.55
CA GLY A 109 -13.79 11.89 10.13
C GLY A 109 -13.12 10.52 10.27
N SER A 110 -11.97 10.49 10.96
CA SER A 110 -11.26 9.24 11.29
C SER A 110 -11.69 8.62 12.63
N GLY A 111 -12.63 9.26 13.34
CA GLY A 111 -13.09 8.85 14.66
C GLY A 111 -14.42 8.10 14.62
N ARG A 112 -14.79 7.60 15.80
CA ARG A 112 -16.04 6.92 16.07
C ARG A 112 -16.72 7.59 17.26
N PHE A 113 -18.03 7.48 17.36
CA PHE A 113 -18.80 7.97 18.50
C PHE A 113 -19.88 6.96 18.88
N ALA A 114 -20.24 6.96 20.16
CA ALA A 114 -21.42 6.30 20.68
C ALA A 114 -22.19 7.33 21.51
N ALA A 115 -23.51 7.39 21.33
CA ALA A 115 -24.42 8.26 22.02
C ALA A 115 -25.41 7.40 22.81
N PHE A 116 -25.64 7.78 24.05
CA PHE A 116 -26.56 7.12 24.97
C PHE A 116 -27.53 8.16 25.46
N GLY A 117 -28.82 7.87 25.41
CA GLY A 117 -29.83 8.72 26.04
C GLY A 117 -29.44 8.96 27.48
N ASP A 118 -29.36 10.23 27.87
CA ASP A 118 -29.09 10.59 29.24
C ASP A 118 -30.24 10.16 30.16
N SER A 119 -30.09 10.02 31.47
CA SER A 119 -28.81 9.95 32.23
C SER A 119 -28.57 8.59 32.89
N SER A 120 -29.61 7.77 33.05
CA SER A 120 -29.56 6.53 33.84
C SER A 120 -28.79 5.31 33.30
N PRO A 121 -28.40 5.16 32.02
CA PRO A 121 -27.72 3.93 31.61
C PRO A 121 -26.38 3.70 32.32
N PHE A 122 -25.76 4.75 32.85
CA PHE A 122 -24.46 4.75 33.53
C PHE A 122 -24.53 4.79 35.06
N ASP A 123 -25.72 4.93 35.65
CA ASP A 123 -25.87 5.04 37.11
C ASP A 123 -25.41 3.73 37.78
N ASP A 124 -24.43 3.83 38.67
CA ASP A 124 -23.80 2.71 39.38
C ASP A 124 -24.33 2.53 40.81
N GLY A 125 -25.30 3.37 41.22
CA GLY A 125 -25.89 3.41 42.54
C GLY A 125 -25.09 4.20 43.56
N THR A 126 -24.07 4.96 43.15
CA THR A 126 -23.34 5.87 44.03
C THR A 126 -23.93 7.28 43.99
N GLY A 127 -24.05 7.92 45.14
CA GLY A 127 -24.68 9.24 45.28
C GLY A 127 -24.81 9.66 46.75
N ASP A 128 -25.40 10.84 46.97
CA ASP A 128 -25.51 11.41 48.31
C ASP A 128 -26.55 10.69 49.17
N THR A 129 -26.39 10.79 50.49
CA THR A 129 -27.31 10.15 51.44
C THR A 129 -28.69 10.84 51.39
N GLY A 130 -29.73 10.06 51.06
CA GLY A 130 -31.12 10.56 50.98
C GLY A 130 -31.66 10.61 49.54
N ASP A 131 -30.80 10.42 48.54
CA ASP A 131 -31.20 10.36 47.14
C ASP A 131 -31.83 9.02 46.76
N ILE A 132 -32.74 9.06 45.78
CA ILE A 132 -33.23 7.85 45.11
C ILE A 132 -32.28 7.55 43.96
N LEU A 133 -31.38 6.57 44.17
CA LEU A 133 -30.39 6.16 43.18
C LEU A 133 -30.89 4.99 42.35
N TYR A 134 -30.60 5.01 41.05
CA TYR A 134 -31.14 4.07 40.07
C TYR A 134 -30.02 3.23 39.43
N ASN A 135 -29.34 2.44 40.27
CA ASN A 135 -28.27 1.55 39.82
C ASN A 135 -28.72 0.67 38.64
N SER A 136 -28.15 0.93 37.48
CA SER A 136 -28.41 0.20 36.24
C SER A 136 -27.13 -0.42 35.69
N TYR A 137 -25.96 0.16 36.00
CA TYR A 137 -24.66 -0.30 35.55
C TYR A 137 -24.23 -1.62 36.22
N ASN A 138 -24.35 -1.72 37.54
CA ASN A 138 -23.87 -2.88 38.31
C ASN A 138 -24.89 -4.03 38.38
N LEU A 139 -26.10 -3.85 37.84
CA LEU A 139 -27.11 -4.88 37.81
C LEU A 139 -26.87 -5.88 36.68
N THR A 140 -26.44 -7.10 37.03
CA THR A 140 -26.17 -8.18 36.07
C THR A 140 -27.41 -8.67 35.32
N SER A 141 -28.61 -8.34 35.80
CA SER A 141 -29.89 -8.62 35.12
C SER A 141 -30.06 -7.81 33.83
N TYR A 142 -29.29 -6.73 33.67
CA TYR A 142 -29.33 -5.84 32.52
C TYR A 142 -28.02 -5.80 31.74
N GLY A 143 -28.11 -5.47 30.45
CA GLY A 143 -26.96 -5.36 29.56
C GLY A 143 -26.27 -3.99 29.57
N ASN A 144 -26.60 -3.08 30.50
CA ASN A 144 -26.06 -1.71 30.56
C ASN A 144 -24.53 -1.67 30.58
N SER A 145 -23.89 -2.36 31.53
CA SER A 145 -22.43 -2.44 31.61
C SER A 145 -21.81 -3.04 30.35
N LYS A 146 -22.45 -4.05 29.74
CA LYS A 146 -21.98 -4.65 28.49
C LYS A 146 -22.03 -3.69 27.32
N VAL A 147 -23.13 -2.96 27.11
CA VAL A 147 -23.23 -2.01 25.98
C VAL A 147 -22.23 -0.86 26.15
N ILE A 148 -22.01 -0.41 27.39
CA ILE A 148 -21.02 0.64 27.70
C ILE A 148 -19.59 0.14 27.46
N LEU A 149 -19.25 -1.07 27.91
CA LEU A 149 -17.93 -1.66 27.67
C LEU A 149 -17.71 -1.99 26.19
N ASN A 150 -18.72 -2.51 25.50
CA ASN A 150 -18.67 -2.76 24.06
C ASN A 150 -18.43 -1.46 23.29
N ALA A 151 -19.17 -0.39 23.60
CA ALA A 151 -18.93 0.93 23.04
C ALA A 151 -17.50 1.40 23.33
N SER A 152 -17.04 1.28 24.58
CA SER A 152 -15.69 1.69 24.99
C SER A 152 -14.59 0.94 24.23
N PHE A 153 -14.70 -0.39 24.11
CA PHE A 153 -13.75 -1.19 23.35
C PHE A 153 -13.75 -0.82 21.87
N TRP A 154 -14.93 -0.66 21.27
CA TRP A 154 -15.05 -0.26 19.88
C TRP A 154 -14.50 1.15 19.61
N LEU A 155 -14.69 2.09 20.53
CA LEU A 155 -14.09 3.42 20.44
C LEU A 155 -12.56 3.39 20.58
N ALA A 156 -12.01 2.41 21.31
CA ALA A 156 -10.58 2.26 21.55
C ALA A 156 -9.83 1.42 20.48
N GLU A 157 -10.56 0.76 19.58
CA GLU A 157 -9.98 0.04 18.45
C GLU A 157 -9.11 0.97 17.57
N LYS A 158 -8.02 0.42 17.02
CA LYS A 158 -7.05 1.20 16.24
C LYS A 158 -6.87 0.62 14.85
N PRO A 159 -6.71 1.47 13.81
CA PRO A 159 -6.19 1.03 12.53
C PRO A 159 -4.85 0.29 12.70
N PRO A 160 -4.42 -0.52 11.73
CA PRO A 160 -3.15 -1.23 11.83
C PRO A 160 -1.96 -0.26 11.88
N GLY A 161 -0.89 -0.65 12.57
CA GLY A 161 0.42 0.00 12.42
C GLY A 161 1.15 -0.58 11.21
N VAL A 162 1.73 0.26 10.36
CA VAL A 162 2.38 -0.19 9.11
C VAL A 162 3.76 0.43 8.96
N THR A 163 4.73 -0.37 8.51
CA THR A 163 6.05 0.10 8.07
C THR A 163 6.42 -0.59 6.77
N THR A 164 6.63 0.19 5.71
CA THR A 164 7.21 -0.30 4.45
C THR A 164 8.69 -0.60 4.69
N GLY A 165 9.10 -1.86 4.51
CA GLY A 165 10.49 -2.29 4.67
C GLY A 165 11.28 -2.20 3.36
N THR A 166 12.55 -2.58 3.41
CA THR A 166 13.45 -2.59 2.25
C THR A 166 13.23 -3.81 1.35
N THR A 167 13.63 -3.70 0.09
CA THR A 167 13.63 -4.83 -0.85
C THR A 167 14.84 -5.76 -0.67
N ILE A 168 14.64 -7.04 -0.96
CA ILE A 168 15.70 -8.05 -1.08
C ILE A 168 15.51 -8.83 -2.39
N ASN A 169 16.49 -9.66 -2.76
CA ASN A 169 16.42 -10.52 -3.95
C ASN A 169 16.02 -9.74 -5.23
N VAL A 170 16.58 -8.54 -5.40
CA VAL A 170 16.33 -7.72 -6.60
C VAL A 170 17.05 -8.38 -7.77
N GLY A 171 16.30 -8.69 -8.82
CA GLY A 171 16.79 -9.20 -10.10
C GLY A 171 16.51 -8.22 -11.24
N SER A 172 16.64 -8.69 -12.48
CA SER A 172 16.32 -7.89 -13.66
C SER A 172 14.83 -7.73 -13.93
N ASP A 173 13.99 -8.63 -13.42
CA ASP A 173 12.55 -8.68 -13.67
C ASP A 173 11.73 -8.95 -12.42
N SER A 174 12.37 -8.94 -11.25
CA SER A 174 11.80 -9.40 -9.99
C SER A 174 12.43 -8.70 -8.79
N ALA A 175 11.71 -8.69 -7.68
CA ALA A 175 12.20 -8.23 -6.37
C ALA A 175 11.30 -8.80 -5.27
N THR A 176 11.80 -8.92 -4.04
CA THR A 176 10.96 -9.21 -2.88
C THR A 176 10.81 -7.95 -2.02
N VAL A 177 9.58 -7.47 -1.85
CA VAL A 177 9.25 -6.35 -0.98
C VAL A 177 8.87 -6.86 0.41
N ASN A 178 9.30 -6.16 1.45
CA ASN A 178 9.09 -6.54 2.85
C ASN A 178 8.43 -5.41 3.63
N GLY A 179 7.88 -5.71 4.80
CA GLY A 179 7.39 -4.72 5.75
C GLY A 179 6.91 -5.33 7.05
N LEU A 180 6.41 -4.47 7.92
CA LEU A 180 5.85 -4.83 9.22
C LEU A 180 4.39 -4.35 9.30
N VAL A 181 3.53 -5.21 9.82
CA VAL A 181 2.14 -4.87 10.15
C VAL A 181 1.87 -5.22 11.60
N ASN A 182 1.42 -4.25 12.40
CA ASN A 182 0.80 -4.50 13.69
C ASN A 182 -0.73 -4.44 13.51
N PRO A 183 -1.45 -5.57 13.63
CA PRO A 183 -2.91 -5.61 13.49
C PRO A 183 -3.69 -4.85 14.58
N ASN A 184 -3.01 -4.47 15.67
CA ASN A 184 -3.58 -3.77 16.83
C ASN A 184 -4.80 -4.49 17.44
N GLY A 185 -4.75 -5.82 17.49
CA GLY A 185 -5.78 -6.67 18.10
C GLY A 185 -6.95 -7.03 17.18
N LEU A 186 -7.02 -6.45 15.97
CA LEU A 186 -8.09 -6.70 15.00
C LEU A 186 -7.60 -7.52 13.81
N SER A 187 -8.49 -8.35 13.27
CA SER A 187 -8.27 -9.05 12.01
C SER A 187 -7.91 -8.08 10.89
N THR A 188 -6.72 -8.24 10.31
CA THR A 188 -6.10 -7.29 9.39
C THR A 188 -5.66 -7.98 8.11
N THR A 189 -5.94 -7.36 6.97
CA THR A 189 -5.38 -7.75 5.66
C THR A 189 -4.33 -6.74 5.22
N ALA A 190 -3.39 -7.14 4.38
CA ALA A 190 -2.33 -6.25 3.89
C ALA A 190 -2.02 -6.49 2.41
N LYS A 191 -1.49 -5.46 1.75
CA LYS A 191 -1.10 -5.47 0.33
C LYS A 191 0.03 -4.48 0.09
N PHE A 192 0.88 -4.76 -0.89
CA PHE A 192 1.82 -3.80 -1.42
C PHE A 192 1.24 -3.14 -2.67
N LEU A 193 1.31 -1.81 -2.72
CA LEU A 193 1.12 -1.04 -3.93
C LEU A 193 2.50 -0.79 -4.54
N TYR A 194 2.64 -0.89 -5.86
CA TYR A 194 3.92 -0.67 -6.53
C TYR A 194 3.74 -0.10 -7.95
N GLY A 195 4.76 0.57 -8.49
CA GLY A 195 4.74 1.10 -9.86
C GLY A 195 5.96 1.95 -10.17
N ILE A 196 6.07 2.44 -11.40
CA ILE A 196 7.19 3.31 -11.83
C ILE A 196 7.08 4.75 -11.33
N THR A 197 5.99 5.08 -10.62
CA THR A 197 5.75 6.38 -9.95
C THR A 197 5.01 6.14 -8.63
N THR A 198 4.90 7.17 -7.81
CA THR A 198 4.12 7.18 -6.56
C THR A 198 2.60 7.10 -6.75
N ASN A 199 2.11 6.98 -7.99
CA ASN A 199 0.72 6.62 -8.25
C ASN A 199 0.48 5.11 -8.18
N TYR A 200 1.54 4.31 -8.01
CA TYR A 200 1.53 2.87 -7.76
C TYR A 200 0.47 2.11 -8.60
N GLY A 201 0.75 1.90 -9.90
CA GLY A 201 -0.20 1.28 -10.83
C GLY A 201 -0.45 -0.23 -10.65
N GLY A 202 0.25 -0.88 -9.71
CA GLY A 202 0.18 -2.31 -9.42
C GLY A 202 -0.15 -2.60 -7.96
N VAL A 203 -0.80 -3.75 -7.72
CA VAL A 203 -1.18 -4.23 -6.38
C VAL A 203 -0.81 -5.70 -6.25
N THR A 204 -0.25 -6.07 -5.10
CA THR A 204 -0.07 -7.48 -4.73
C THR A 204 -0.44 -7.71 -3.27
N ASN A 205 -1.18 -8.78 -2.99
CA ASN A 205 -1.70 -9.04 -1.65
C ASN A 205 -0.69 -9.83 -0.80
N VAL A 206 -0.64 -9.51 0.49
CA VAL A 206 -0.02 -10.38 1.49
C VAL A 206 -0.99 -11.53 1.77
N SER A 207 -0.49 -12.76 1.74
CA SER A 207 -1.32 -13.95 1.97
C SER A 207 -1.79 -14.06 3.42
N GLY A 208 -3.06 -14.45 3.58
CA GLY A 208 -3.66 -14.73 4.89
C GLY A 208 -4.15 -13.50 5.64
N THR A 209 -4.58 -13.75 6.87
CA THR A 209 -5.11 -12.73 7.78
C THR A 209 -4.16 -12.57 8.96
N LEU A 210 -3.81 -11.32 9.27
CA LEU A 210 -2.93 -10.96 10.37
C LEU A 210 -3.78 -10.68 11.61
N THR A 211 -3.38 -11.21 12.76
CA THR A 211 -4.09 -11.06 14.04
C THR A 211 -3.10 -10.80 15.18
N GLY A 212 -3.64 -10.47 16.36
CA GLY A 212 -2.82 -10.18 17.54
C GLY A 212 -2.40 -8.71 17.64
N THR A 213 -1.57 -8.42 18.64
CA THR A 213 -1.20 -7.05 19.05
C THR A 213 0.26 -6.69 18.78
N ASN A 214 1.02 -7.64 18.24
CA ASN A 214 2.44 -7.47 17.93
C ASN A 214 2.65 -7.23 16.43
N ALA A 215 3.69 -6.47 16.10
CA ALA A 215 4.12 -6.31 14.72
C ALA A 215 4.62 -7.65 14.14
N THR A 216 4.15 -7.98 12.94
CA THR A 216 4.49 -9.20 12.21
C THR A 216 5.13 -8.84 10.87
N ASN A 217 6.20 -9.57 10.50
CA ASN A 217 6.84 -9.42 9.21
C ASN A 217 5.95 -9.94 8.09
N VAL A 218 5.86 -9.17 7.02
CA VAL A 218 5.16 -9.55 5.78
C VAL A 218 6.09 -9.35 4.59
N SER A 219 5.98 -10.22 3.58
CA SER A 219 6.81 -10.16 2.38
C SER A 219 6.06 -10.67 1.17
N VAL A 220 6.30 -10.08 0.00
CA VAL A 220 5.73 -10.53 -1.28
C VAL A 220 6.77 -10.44 -2.39
N GLY A 221 6.80 -11.46 -3.25
CA GLY A 221 7.60 -11.45 -4.48
C GLY A 221 6.88 -10.70 -5.61
N LEU A 222 7.59 -9.79 -6.25
CA LEU A 222 7.20 -9.10 -7.48
C LEU A 222 7.91 -9.77 -8.67
N THR A 223 7.18 -9.96 -9.78
CA THR A 223 7.68 -10.55 -11.01
C THR A 223 7.18 -9.77 -12.23
N GLY A 224 7.78 -9.99 -13.40
CA GLY A 224 7.38 -9.31 -14.65
C GLY A 224 7.75 -7.82 -14.70
N LEU A 225 8.74 -7.41 -13.91
CA LEU A 225 9.23 -6.03 -13.89
C LEU A 225 10.12 -5.74 -15.11
N ALA A 226 10.18 -4.49 -15.53
CA ALA A 226 11.11 -4.05 -16.56
C ALA A 226 12.53 -3.96 -15.99
N ALA A 227 13.54 -4.36 -16.76
CA ALA A 227 14.95 -4.28 -16.39
C ALA A 227 15.47 -2.84 -16.32
N GLY A 228 16.45 -2.58 -15.45
CA GLY A 228 17.05 -1.25 -15.27
C GLY A 228 16.06 -0.15 -14.88
N THR A 229 14.93 -0.51 -14.27
CA THR A 229 13.80 0.39 -14.02
C THR A 229 13.63 0.61 -12.52
N THR A 230 13.47 1.87 -12.12
CA THR A 230 13.16 2.22 -10.73
C THR A 230 11.66 2.06 -10.47
N TYR A 231 11.33 1.34 -9.41
CA TYR A 231 9.98 1.14 -8.91
C TYR A 231 9.83 1.76 -7.53
N HIS A 232 8.70 2.43 -7.34
CA HIS A 232 8.16 2.88 -6.07
C HIS A 232 7.23 1.81 -5.50
N TYR A 233 7.22 1.66 -4.17
CA TYR A 233 6.28 0.77 -3.49
C TYR A 233 5.96 1.24 -2.07
N THR A 234 4.78 0.84 -1.59
CA THR A 234 4.34 1.06 -0.20
C THR A 234 3.49 -0.10 0.30
N LEU A 235 3.55 -0.36 1.60
CA LEU A 235 2.68 -1.33 2.27
C LEU A 235 1.40 -0.64 2.76
N VAL A 236 0.26 -1.28 2.54
CA VAL A 236 -1.05 -0.84 3.06
C VAL A 236 -1.66 -1.99 3.85
N ALA A 237 -2.19 -1.71 5.04
CA ALA A 237 -2.94 -2.67 5.83
C ALA A 237 -4.28 -2.08 6.29
N THR A 238 -5.30 -2.94 6.37
CA THR A 238 -6.68 -2.55 6.66
C THR A 238 -7.32 -3.51 7.65
N ASN A 239 -8.00 -2.96 8.66
CA ASN A 239 -8.89 -3.66 9.59
C ASN A 239 -10.22 -2.90 9.73
N THR A 240 -11.10 -3.34 10.63
CA THR A 240 -12.41 -2.70 10.86
C THR A 240 -12.31 -1.28 11.43
N ALA A 241 -11.18 -0.91 12.04
CA ALA A 241 -10.91 0.42 12.57
C ALA A 241 -10.36 1.40 11.55
N GLY A 242 -9.84 0.90 10.43
CA GLY A 242 -9.44 1.74 9.31
C GLY A 242 -8.30 1.14 8.51
N SER A 243 -7.67 1.98 7.68
CA SER A 243 -6.49 1.63 6.90
C SER A 243 -5.31 2.50 7.28
N ALA A 244 -4.11 1.93 7.19
CA ALA A 244 -2.86 2.65 7.32
C ALA A 244 -1.95 2.31 6.13
N GLN A 245 -1.17 3.30 5.72
CA GLN A 245 -0.21 3.19 4.62
C GLN A 245 1.17 3.58 5.12
N GLY A 246 2.17 2.79 4.77
CA GLY A 246 3.57 3.08 5.08
C GLY A 246 4.17 4.15 4.18
N THR A 247 5.40 4.53 4.46
CA THR A 247 6.17 5.47 3.63
C THR A 247 6.48 4.86 2.25
N ASP A 248 6.62 5.73 1.25
CA ASP A 248 7.16 5.33 -0.05
C ASP A 248 8.58 4.80 0.09
N GLN A 249 8.92 3.76 -0.67
CA GLN A 249 10.24 3.20 -0.81
C GLN A 249 10.51 2.90 -2.28
N THR A 250 11.78 2.82 -2.66
CA THR A 250 12.18 2.55 -4.05
C THR A 250 13.21 1.45 -4.16
N PHE A 251 13.19 0.73 -5.27
CA PHE A 251 14.28 -0.14 -5.71
C PHE A 251 14.45 -0.04 -7.22
N THR A 252 15.62 -0.42 -7.73
CA THR A 252 15.92 -0.46 -9.17
C THR A 252 16.27 -1.88 -9.57
N THR A 253 15.53 -2.43 -10.54
CA THR A 253 15.85 -3.75 -11.11
C THR A 253 17.20 -3.71 -11.83
N TRP A 254 17.86 -4.86 -11.92
CA TRP A 254 19.11 -4.95 -12.65
C TRP A 254 18.90 -4.69 -14.14
N THR A 255 19.86 -4.01 -14.76
CA THR A 255 19.99 -3.99 -16.22
C THR A 255 20.33 -5.39 -16.74
N ALA A 256 20.10 -5.63 -18.03
CA ALA A 256 20.48 -6.90 -18.66
C ALA A 256 22.00 -7.16 -18.58
N LEU A 257 22.84 -6.11 -18.65
CA LEU A 257 24.29 -6.23 -18.49
C LEU A 257 24.68 -6.59 -17.04
N GLN A 258 24.03 -5.99 -16.03
CA GLN A 258 24.25 -6.35 -14.62
C GLN A 258 23.86 -7.81 -14.35
N ALA A 259 22.70 -8.26 -14.87
CA ALA A 259 22.28 -9.66 -14.75
C ALA A 259 23.26 -10.62 -15.44
N TRP A 260 23.78 -10.23 -16.62
CA TRP A 260 24.82 -10.99 -17.31
C TRP A 260 26.12 -11.07 -16.49
N ARG A 261 26.58 -9.96 -15.89
CA ARG A 261 27.76 -9.97 -15.01
C ARG A 261 27.53 -10.86 -13.78
N GLN A 262 26.34 -10.78 -13.17
CA GLN A 262 26.02 -11.62 -12.02
C GLN A 262 26.10 -13.11 -12.38
N LYS A 263 25.60 -13.49 -13.56
CA LYS A 263 25.62 -14.87 -14.04
C LYS A 263 27.04 -15.42 -14.24
N TYR A 264 27.94 -14.63 -14.82
CA TYR A 264 29.28 -15.12 -15.20
C TYR A 264 30.37 -14.83 -14.18
N PHE A 265 30.19 -13.82 -13.33
CA PHE A 265 31.23 -13.33 -12.41
C PHE A 265 30.77 -13.19 -10.96
N GLY A 266 29.47 -13.43 -10.67
CA GLY A 266 28.94 -13.36 -9.30
C GLY A 266 28.79 -11.93 -8.74
N THR A 267 28.92 -10.91 -9.58
CA THR A 267 28.75 -9.50 -9.21
C THR A 267 28.01 -8.72 -10.29
N ILE A 268 27.26 -7.69 -9.90
CA ILE A 268 26.65 -6.73 -10.82
C ILE A 268 27.59 -5.56 -11.18
N ASN A 269 28.70 -5.41 -10.45
CA ASN A 269 29.59 -4.26 -10.56
C ASN A 269 30.50 -4.34 -11.80
N ASN A 270 30.74 -3.19 -12.42
CA ASN A 270 31.69 -3.05 -13.53
C ASN A 270 33.13 -2.97 -13.01
N SER A 271 33.67 -4.08 -12.53
CA SER A 271 34.97 -4.09 -11.85
C SER A 271 35.69 -5.43 -11.96
N GLY A 272 37.02 -5.41 -11.84
CA GLY A 272 37.84 -6.62 -11.83
C GLY A 272 37.63 -7.46 -13.09
N ASN A 273 37.45 -8.76 -12.92
CA ASN A 273 37.22 -9.70 -14.02
C ASN A 273 35.86 -9.50 -14.73
N ALA A 274 34.91 -8.80 -14.10
CA ALA A 274 33.59 -8.49 -14.67
C ALA A 274 33.57 -7.15 -15.42
N ALA A 275 34.68 -6.41 -15.42
CA ALA A 275 34.76 -5.10 -16.06
C ALA A 275 34.55 -5.20 -17.59
N ASP A 276 33.93 -4.18 -18.19
CA ASP A 276 33.60 -4.13 -19.62
C ASP A 276 34.82 -4.33 -20.52
N SER A 277 35.95 -3.74 -20.12
CA SER A 277 37.22 -3.80 -20.85
C SER A 277 38.05 -5.05 -20.54
N TYR A 278 37.65 -5.85 -19.56
CA TYR A 278 38.41 -7.05 -19.18
C TYR A 278 38.21 -8.17 -20.20
N ILE A 279 39.25 -8.96 -20.43
CA ILE A 279 39.29 -10.06 -21.42
C ILE A 279 39.39 -11.37 -20.64
N ALA A 280 38.24 -11.91 -20.21
CA ALA A 280 38.23 -13.04 -19.28
C ALA A 280 38.75 -14.35 -19.88
N SER A 281 38.57 -14.56 -21.18
CA SER A 281 38.99 -15.75 -21.93
C SER A 281 40.38 -15.68 -22.54
N GLY A 282 41.07 -14.53 -22.44
CA GLY A 282 42.40 -14.34 -23.05
C GLY A 282 42.43 -14.33 -24.59
N ASP A 283 41.27 -14.26 -25.26
CA ASP A 283 41.12 -14.32 -26.73
C ASP A 283 41.12 -12.93 -27.40
N GLY A 284 41.47 -11.88 -26.67
CA GLY A 284 41.50 -10.51 -27.16
C GLY A 284 40.13 -9.81 -27.20
N LEU A 285 39.04 -10.47 -26.81
CA LEU A 285 37.69 -9.90 -26.82
C LEU A 285 37.26 -9.41 -25.42
N PRO A 286 36.98 -8.10 -25.25
CA PRO A 286 36.45 -7.57 -24.01
C PRO A 286 35.07 -8.14 -23.65
N ASN A 287 34.77 -8.22 -22.36
CA ASN A 287 33.49 -8.67 -21.82
C ASN A 287 32.28 -7.94 -22.43
N LEU A 288 32.38 -6.63 -22.64
CA LEU A 288 31.28 -5.86 -23.24
C LEU A 288 30.98 -6.27 -24.68
N ILE A 289 32.02 -6.59 -25.46
CA ILE A 289 31.85 -7.16 -26.81
C ILE A 289 31.18 -8.53 -26.69
N LYS A 290 31.63 -9.37 -25.77
CA LYS A 290 31.02 -10.70 -25.59
C LYS A 290 29.56 -10.64 -25.18
N TYR A 291 29.21 -9.71 -24.28
CA TYR A 291 27.82 -9.43 -23.95
C TYR A 291 27.00 -9.06 -25.18
N ALA A 292 27.46 -8.06 -25.95
CA ALA A 292 26.79 -7.58 -27.16
C ALA A 292 26.58 -8.69 -28.21
N LEU A 293 27.58 -9.56 -28.39
CA LEU A 293 27.54 -10.66 -29.34
C LEU A 293 26.83 -11.92 -28.79
N GLY A 294 26.40 -11.94 -27.53
CA GLY A 294 25.73 -13.10 -26.91
C GLY A 294 26.65 -14.26 -26.56
N LEU A 295 27.94 -13.99 -26.38
CA LEU A 295 28.98 -14.99 -26.13
C LEU A 295 29.17 -15.24 -24.63
N ASN A 296 29.70 -16.43 -24.32
CA ASN A 296 30.17 -16.73 -22.97
C ASN A 296 31.53 -16.04 -22.74
N PRO A 297 31.66 -15.16 -21.72
CA PRO A 297 32.89 -14.44 -21.46
C PRO A 297 34.06 -15.33 -21.04
N LEU A 298 33.78 -16.51 -20.50
CA LEU A 298 34.78 -17.45 -19.98
C LEU A 298 35.28 -18.45 -21.04
N VAL A 299 34.74 -18.40 -22.26
CA VAL A 299 35.09 -19.33 -23.35
C VAL A 299 35.70 -18.54 -24.51
N ALA A 300 36.93 -18.90 -24.89
CA ALA A 300 37.60 -18.32 -26.04
C ALA A 300 36.78 -18.53 -27.32
N THR A 301 36.48 -17.44 -28.01
CA THR A 301 35.68 -17.41 -29.25
C THR A 301 36.37 -16.51 -30.26
N PRO A 302 37.56 -16.90 -30.76
CA PRO A 302 38.33 -16.07 -31.66
C PRO A 302 37.53 -15.86 -32.97
N SER A 303 37.44 -14.60 -33.40
CA SER A 303 36.76 -14.17 -34.64
C SER A 303 35.24 -14.43 -34.68
N PRO A 304 34.45 -13.87 -33.75
CA PRO A 304 32.99 -14.05 -33.72
C PRO A 304 32.24 -13.21 -34.76
N MET A 305 32.96 -12.42 -35.56
CA MET A 305 32.41 -11.56 -36.61
C MET A 305 33.04 -11.99 -37.95
N THR A 306 32.26 -11.86 -39.03
CA THR A 306 32.72 -12.20 -40.37
C THR A 306 33.00 -10.94 -41.15
N CYS A 307 34.17 -10.87 -41.79
CA CYS A 307 34.49 -9.84 -42.77
C CYS A 307 34.47 -10.48 -44.16
N SER A 308 33.81 -9.85 -45.12
CA SER A 308 33.71 -10.33 -46.50
C SER A 308 33.72 -9.18 -47.50
N LEU A 309 33.74 -9.49 -48.80
CA LEU A 309 33.47 -8.54 -49.86
C LEU A 309 32.04 -8.73 -50.35
N THR A 310 31.27 -7.65 -50.43
CA THR A 310 29.97 -7.61 -51.11
C THR A 310 30.11 -6.73 -52.35
N GLY A 311 30.26 -7.35 -53.52
CA GLY A 311 30.78 -6.63 -54.69
C GLY A 311 32.24 -6.22 -54.47
N GLU A 312 32.54 -4.93 -54.62
CA GLU A 312 33.89 -4.37 -54.37
C GLU A 312 34.06 -3.79 -52.95
N TYR A 313 33.01 -3.79 -52.13
CA TYR A 313 32.99 -3.12 -50.83
C TYR A 313 33.33 -4.08 -49.69
N LEU A 314 34.13 -3.59 -48.74
CA LEU A 314 34.44 -4.31 -47.51
C LEU A 314 33.20 -4.30 -46.60
N THR A 315 32.74 -5.49 -46.21
CA THR A 315 31.53 -5.69 -45.41
C THR A 315 31.87 -6.38 -44.09
N LEU A 316 31.32 -5.86 -42.99
CA LEU A 316 31.40 -6.46 -41.66
C LEU A 316 30.04 -7.00 -41.23
N ILE A 317 29.99 -8.28 -40.88
CA ILE A 317 28.81 -9.01 -40.43
C ILE A 317 28.98 -9.37 -38.95
N VAL A 318 28.11 -8.85 -38.11
CA VAL A 318 28.19 -8.88 -36.65
C VAL A 318 26.96 -9.59 -36.08
N PRO A 319 27.10 -10.80 -35.49
CA PRO A 319 26.03 -11.41 -34.73
C PRO A 319 25.64 -10.52 -33.55
N ARG A 320 24.34 -10.39 -33.28
CA ARG A 320 23.83 -9.66 -32.11
C ARG A 320 23.06 -10.59 -31.20
N SER A 321 23.10 -10.28 -29.91
CA SER A 321 22.20 -10.90 -28.95
C SER A 321 20.96 -10.05 -28.73
N SER A 322 19.79 -10.65 -28.92
CA SER A 322 18.51 -10.02 -28.57
C SER A 322 18.37 -9.78 -27.06
N SER A 323 19.17 -10.46 -26.23
CA SER A 323 19.21 -10.25 -24.78
C SER A 323 20.23 -9.19 -24.34
N ALA A 324 21.06 -8.68 -25.27
CA ALA A 324 22.03 -7.63 -25.00
C ALA A 324 21.39 -6.23 -25.06
N ALA A 325 20.44 -5.96 -24.16
CA ALA A 325 19.78 -4.67 -24.05
C ALA A 325 20.70 -3.59 -23.46
N GLY A 326 20.50 -2.34 -23.89
CA GLY A 326 21.20 -1.17 -23.36
C GLY A 326 22.53 -0.83 -24.03
N VAL A 327 23.10 -1.71 -24.87
CA VAL A 327 24.33 -1.40 -25.61
C VAL A 327 24.07 -0.79 -26.98
N SER A 328 24.96 0.09 -27.42
CA SER A 328 24.96 0.69 -28.76
C SER A 328 26.08 0.12 -29.62
N TYR A 329 25.81 -0.07 -30.91
CA TYR A 329 26.71 -0.68 -31.89
C TYR A 329 27.11 0.35 -32.94
N PHE A 330 28.40 0.46 -33.20
CA PHE A 330 28.96 1.35 -34.20
C PHE A 330 29.89 0.55 -35.11
N LEU A 331 29.61 0.53 -36.41
CA LEU A 331 30.55 0.06 -37.41
C LEU A 331 31.37 1.25 -37.88
N GLU A 332 32.69 1.14 -37.82
CA GLU A 332 33.61 2.21 -38.18
C GLU A 332 34.60 1.70 -39.22
N SER A 333 34.95 2.56 -40.18
CA SER A 333 36.00 2.28 -41.16
C SER A 333 37.13 3.30 -41.11
N THR A 334 38.26 2.92 -41.67
CA THR A 334 39.44 3.76 -41.84
C THR A 334 40.31 3.22 -42.99
N ASP A 335 41.19 4.06 -43.53
CA ASP A 335 42.21 3.67 -44.51
C ASP A 335 43.56 3.30 -43.87
N SER A 336 43.73 3.56 -42.57
CA SER A 336 44.95 3.33 -41.82
C SER A 336 44.63 2.90 -40.39
N LEU A 337 45.25 1.82 -39.91
CA LEU A 337 45.03 1.32 -38.53
C LEU A 337 45.39 2.35 -37.45
N GLY A 338 46.33 3.25 -37.72
CA GLY A 338 46.70 4.37 -36.83
C GLY A 338 45.94 5.67 -37.11
N GLY A 339 45.01 5.66 -38.07
CA GLY A 339 44.23 6.82 -38.49
C GLY A 339 42.97 7.06 -37.66
N VAL A 340 42.16 8.00 -38.13
CA VAL A 340 40.84 8.30 -37.53
C VAL A 340 39.87 7.21 -37.93
N TRP A 341 39.15 6.68 -36.96
CA TRP A 341 38.03 5.76 -37.16
C TRP A 341 36.73 6.54 -37.17
N SER A 342 35.86 6.25 -38.13
CA SER A 342 34.63 7.00 -38.33
C SER A 342 33.50 6.08 -38.77
N THR A 343 32.27 6.39 -38.35
CA THR A 343 31.06 5.73 -38.86
C THR A 343 30.72 6.17 -40.28
N SER A 344 31.28 7.29 -40.75
CA SER A 344 31.27 7.67 -42.16
C SER A 344 32.60 7.28 -42.81
N PRO A 345 32.60 6.60 -43.97
CA PRO A 345 31.46 6.43 -44.86
C PRO A 345 30.86 5.00 -44.83
N VAL A 346 30.60 4.45 -43.65
CA VAL A 346 29.97 3.13 -43.49
C VAL A 346 28.46 3.24 -43.69
N VAL A 347 27.88 2.34 -44.49
CA VAL A 347 26.43 2.17 -44.68
C VAL A 347 25.97 0.92 -43.94
N ILE A 348 24.87 1.03 -43.20
CA ILE A 348 24.25 -0.10 -42.51
C ILE A 348 23.24 -0.77 -43.43
N ASP A 349 23.52 -2.03 -43.78
CA ASP A 349 22.69 -2.84 -44.68
C ASP A 349 21.56 -3.55 -43.93
N VAL A 350 21.89 -4.10 -42.75
CA VAL A 350 20.97 -4.87 -41.91
C VAL A 350 21.15 -4.44 -40.46
N ASN A 351 20.04 -4.16 -39.78
CA ASN A 351 20.05 -3.82 -38.36
C ASN A 351 18.85 -4.46 -37.66
N THR A 352 19.00 -5.73 -37.27
CA THR A 352 18.01 -6.49 -36.52
C THR A 352 18.51 -6.81 -35.11
N SER A 353 17.66 -7.39 -34.27
CA SER A 353 18.03 -7.82 -32.92
C SER A 353 19.08 -8.95 -32.89
N THR A 354 19.29 -9.63 -34.00
CA THR A 354 20.21 -10.78 -34.12
C THR A 354 21.36 -10.55 -35.10
N LEU A 355 21.31 -9.50 -35.91
CA LEU A 355 22.31 -9.23 -36.94
C LEU A 355 22.52 -7.74 -37.15
N LEU A 356 23.77 -7.33 -37.20
CA LEU A 356 24.19 -6.04 -37.74
C LEU A 356 25.15 -6.29 -38.90
N GLN A 357 24.84 -5.73 -40.05
CA GLN A 357 25.69 -5.76 -41.22
C GLN A 357 25.84 -4.36 -41.77
N GLY A 358 27.06 -4.01 -42.16
CA GLY A 358 27.31 -2.80 -42.91
C GLY A 358 28.59 -2.88 -43.71
N HIS A 359 28.70 -2.03 -44.72
CA HIS A 359 29.83 -1.97 -45.62
C HIS A 359 30.41 -0.57 -45.70
N ASP A 360 31.71 -0.50 -46.01
CA ASP A 360 32.40 0.72 -46.38
C ASP A 360 32.10 1.06 -47.84
N VAL A 361 31.61 2.27 -48.14
CA VAL A 361 31.26 2.66 -49.52
C VAL A 361 32.46 2.90 -50.42
N ASN A 362 33.68 2.84 -49.90
CA ASN A 362 34.89 2.91 -50.73
C ASN A 362 35.28 1.50 -51.17
N PRO A 363 35.42 1.25 -52.48
CA PRO A 363 35.76 -0.07 -52.98
C PRO A 363 37.21 -0.42 -52.62
N VAL A 364 37.45 -1.69 -52.30
CA VAL A 364 38.79 -2.19 -51.95
C VAL A 364 39.75 -2.16 -53.15
N SER A 365 39.22 -2.10 -54.36
CA SER A 365 39.96 -1.91 -55.62
C SER A 365 40.65 -0.53 -55.73
N GLY A 366 40.22 0.45 -54.93
CA GLY A 366 40.67 1.86 -54.98
C GLY A 366 41.96 2.18 -54.21
N THR A 367 43.08 1.47 -54.44
CA THR A 367 44.48 1.76 -54.00
C THR A 367 44.82 2.01 -52.52
N SER A 368 43.90 2.46 -51.67
CA SER A 368 44.09 2.61 -50.22
C SER A 368 43.59 1.36 -49.50
N ARG A 369 44.37 0.85 -48.54
CA ARG A 369 43.92 -0.25 -47.68
C ARG A 369 42.63 0.16 -46.98
N ARG A 370 41.69 -0.76 -46.77
CA ARG A 370 40.45 -0.51 -46.03
C ARG A 370 40.41 -1.41 -44.80
N PHE A 371 40.01 -0.84 -43.66
CA PHE A 371 39.82 -1.55 -42.40
C PHE A 371 38.44 -1.22 -41.84
N MET A 372 37.81 -2.20 -41.20
CA MET A 372 36.57 -2.02 -40.46
C MET A 372 36.69 -2.58 -39.05
N LYS A 373 35.96 -1.99 -38.10
CA LYS A 373 35.84 -2.52 -36.74
C LYS A 373 34.43 -2.31 -36.21
N LEU A 374 34.12 -3.09 -35.17
CA LEU A 374 32.97 -2.88 -34.30
C LEU A 374 33.43 -2.11 -33.06
N ARG A 375 32.70 -1.04 -32.71
CA ARG A 375 32.78 -0.38 -31.42
C ARG A 375 31.44 -0.54 -30.70
N ILE A 376 31.48 -0.99 -29.44
CA ILE A 376 30.32 -1.11 -28.56
C ILE A 376 30.45 -0.11 -27.42
N THR A 377 29.34 0.51 -27.02
CA THR A 377 29.26 1.31 -25.80
C THR A 377 28.15 0.78 -24.89
N ALA A 378 28.43 0.74 -23.60
CA ALA A 378 27.43 0.53 -22.55
C ALA A 378 26.75 1.88 -22.20
N PRO A 379 25.54 1.86 -21.63
CA PRO A 379 24.81 3.07 -21.25
C PRO A 379 25.37 3.75 -20.00
#